data_AF-A0A1I8A6J9-F1
#
_entry.id   AF-A0A1I8A6J9-F1
#
_cell.length_a   1.000
_cell.length_b   1.000
_cell.length_c   1.000
_cell.angle_alpha   90.00
_cell.angle_beta   90.00
_cell.angle_gamma   90.00
#
_symmetry.space_group_name_H-M   'P 1'
#
loop_
_entity.id
_entity.type
_entity.pdbx_description
1 polymer ?
#
loop_
_entity_poly.entity_id
_entity_poly.type
_entity_poly.pdbx_seq_one_letter_code
_entity_poly.pdbx_strand_id
1 'polypeptide(L)'
;MSTIHLLRNLSLSARRAATAHKRLPKGFNRPSAMAVFIQNEAKNKTTAGSPVALFTAAKDKWNSLSDVDKKKYKDEAIKIGQQRRQEFEKLPVSQQEDMIRESLEQKERLAKNAKIREQRREREAKGYPKLPPNAFALYVKKQLTGQAFNTDRMGELAKAWKTMAKEEKSVFEKEAEHLKKEYEAAKAKIDNN
;
A
#
# COMPACT_ATOMS: atom_id res chain seq x y z
N MET A 1 37.31 -28.64 -35.39
CA MET A 1 36.98 -28.66 -33.94
C MET A 1 36.13 -27.44 -33.65
N SER A 2 34.80 -27.58 -33.58
CA SER A 2 33.86 -26.45 -33.50
C SER A 2 33.20 -26.41 -32.12
N THR A 3 33.56 -25.41 -31.31
CA THR A 3 33.16 -25.22 -29.90
C THR A 3 32.07 -24.15 -29.76
N ILE A 4 30.99 -24.21 -30.54
CA ILE A 4 29.90 -23.24 -30.41
C ILE A 4 28.54 -23.92 -30.55
N HIS A 5 28.13 -24.78 -29.60
CA HIS A 5 26.70 -25.13 -29.42
C HIS A 5 26.41 -25.67 -28.01
N LEU A 6 26.58 -24.85 -26.96
CA LEU A 6 26.25 -25.28 -25.58
C LEU A 6 25.51 -24.21 -24.76
N LEU A 7 24.63 -23.43 -25.38
CA LEU A 7 23.70 -22.52 -24.64
C LEU A 7 22.29 -22.50 -25.24
N ARG A 8 21.71 -23.66 -25.53
CA ARG A 8 20.28 -23.77 -25.86
C ARG A 8 19.66 -24.96 -25.14
N ASN A 9 19.44 -24.83 -23.83
CA ASN A 9 18.32 -25.47 -23.13
C ASN A 9 18.27 -25.04 -21.65
N LEU A 10 17.95 -23.77 -21.41
CA LEU A 10 17.40 -23.37 -20.11
C LEU A 10 15.88 -23.61 -20.13
N SER A 11 15.39 -24.35 -19.13
CA SER A 11 13.97 -24.64 -18.93
C SER A 11 13.13 -23.35 -18.81
N LEU A 12 11.84 -23.40 -19.14
CA LEU A 12 10.91 -22.27 -18.95
C LEU A 12 10.91 -21.74 -17.50
N SER A 13 11.17 -22.61 -16.53
CA SER A 13 11.34 -22.25 -15.12
C SER A 13 12.62 -21.46 -14.86
N ALA A 14 13.76 -21.90 -15.41
CA ALA A 14 15.04 -21.18 -15.32
C ALA A 14 15.03 -19.85 -16.11
N ARG A 15 14.34 -19.80 -17.25
CA ARG A 15 14.08 -18.54 -17.99
C ARG A 15 13.19 -17.59 -17.19
N ARG A 16 12.16 -18.09 -16.49
CA ARG A 16 11.34 -17.27 -15.59
C ARG A 16 12.15 -16.74 -14.40
N ALA A 17 13.01 -17.55 -13.79
CA ALA A 17 13.90 -17.15 -12.70
C ALA A 17 14.94 -16.10 -13.13
N ALA A 18 15.61 -16.27 -14.29
CA ALA A 18 16.54 -15.27 -14.83
C ALA A 18 15.88 -13.93 -15.17
N THR A 19 14.57 -13.92 -15.42
CA THR A 19 13.79 -12.70 -15.64
C THR A 19 13.16 -12.11 -14.38
N ALA A 20 13.27 -12.75 -13.22
CA ALA A 20 12.72 -12.24 -11.96
C ALA A 20 13.49 -11.01 -11.43
N HIS A 21 14.75 -10.83 -11.85
CA HIS A 21 15.54 -9.60 -11.63
C HIS A 21 15.13 -8.42 -12.54
N LYS A 22 14.06 -8.51 -13.34
CA LYS A 22 13.68 -7.45 -14.31
C LYS A 22 13.16 -6.15 -13.69
N ARG A 23 12.62 -6.19 -12.46
CA ARG A 23 12.13 -4.97 -11.78
C ARG A 23 13.15 -4.56 -10.73
N LEU A 24 13.85 -3.47 -11.02
CA LEU A 24 14.74 -2.80 -10.09
C LEU A 24 13.95 -2.32 -8.86
N PRO A 25 14.61 -1.98 -7.74
CA PRO A 25 13.96 -1.30 -6.64
C PRO A 25 13.18 -0.05 -7.07
N LYS A 26 12.23 0.38 -6.24
CA LYS A 26 11.46 1.60 -6.50
C LYS A 26 12.42 2.76 -6.74
N GLY A 27 12.13 3.61 -7.73
CA GLY A 27 13.00 4.71 -8.14
C GLY A 27 13.91 4.38 -9.34
N PHE A 28 14.34 3.12 -9.48
CA PHE A 28 15.26 2.71 -10.54
C PHE A 28 14.58 2.10 -11.78
N ASN A 29 13.28 1.82 -11.68
CA ASN A 29 12.51 1.35 -12.81
C ASN A 29 12.29 2.45 -13.86
N ARG A 30 12.14 2.01 -15.11
CA ARG A 30 11.74 2.87 -16.24
C ARG A 30 10.37 3.50 -15.95
N PRO A 31 10.24 4.84 -15.99
CA PRO A 31 8.92 5.48 -15.91
C PRO A 31 8.05 5.12 -17.12
N SER A 32 6.74 5.31 -17.02
CA SER A 32 5.88 5.25 -18.21
C SER A 32 6.03 6.53 -19.03
N ALA A 33 5.79 6.46 -20.34
CA ALA A 33 5.83 7.64 -21.22
C ALA A 33 4.83 8.72 -20.77
N MET A 34 3.64 8.32 -20.32
CA MET A 34 2.66 9.20 -19.69
C MET A 34 3.22 9.89 -18.43
N ALA A 35 3.95 9.16 -17.56
CA ALA A 35 4.51 9.78 -16.37
C ALA A 35 5.57 10.85 -16.71
N VAL A 36 6.37 10.62 -17.75
CA VAL A 36 7.31 11.62 -18.28
C VAL A 36 6.55 12.83 -18.85
N PHE A 37 5.49 12.60 -19.63
CA PHE A 37 4.62 13.66 -20.13
C PHE A 37 4.03 14.51 -18.99
N ILE A 38 3.44 13.86 -17.98
CA ILE A 38 2.83 14.55 -16.83
C ILE A 38 3.89 15.34 -16.05
N GLN A 39 5.09 14.80 -15.86
CA GLN A 39 6.20 15.54 -15.24
C GLN A 39 6.59 16.76 -16.06
N ASN A 40 6.65 16.65 -17.38
CA ASN A 40 6.98 17.77 -18.26
C ASN A 40 5.87 18.82 -18.27
N GLU A 41 4.59 18.43 -18.30
CA GLU A 41 3.46 19.35 -18.15
C GLU A 41 3.46 20.05 -16.78
N ALA A 42 3.77 19.33 -15.69
CA ALA A 42 3.83 19.89 -14.34
C ALA A 42 4.99 20.88 -14.16
N LYS A 43 6.14 20.63 -14.82
CA LYS A 43 7.27 21.58 -14.84
C LYS A 43 6.97 22.84 -15.65
N ASN A 44 6.22 22.69 -16.74
CA ASN A 44 5.90 23.79 -17.65
C ASN A 44 4.72 24.65 -17.17
N LYS A 45 3.97 24.20 -16.16
CA LYS A 45 2.82 24.91 -15.61
C LYS A 45 2.99 25.20 -14.12
N THR A 46 3.24 26.45 -13.77
CA THR A 46 2.98 27.03 -12.45
C THR A 46 1.47 27.26 -12.28
N THR A 47 0.67 26.20 -12.19
CA THR A 47 -0.78 26.33 -12.03
C THR A 47 -1.26 25.83 -10.67
N ALA A 48 -1.80 26.77 -9.89
CA ALA A 48 -2.61 26.52 -8.72
C ALA A 48 -3.82 25.64 -9.07
N GLY A 49 -4.03 24.57 -8.32
CA GLY A 49 -5.14 23.63 -8.49
C GLY A 49 -4.92 22.33 -7.71
N SER A 50 -5.98 21.56 -7.50
CA SER A 50 -5.89 20.25 -6.84
C SER A 50 -5.02 19.28 -7.66
N PRO A 51 -4.08 18.52 -7.05
CA PRO A 51 -3.25 17.53 -7.75
C PRO A 51 -4.05 16.52 -8.58
N VAL A 52 -5.28 16.18 -8.14
CA VAL A 52 -6.17 15.26 -8.85
C VAL A 52 -6.66 15.86 -10.16
N ALA A 53 -7.09 17.13 -10.14
CA ALA A 53 -7.57 17.82 -11.34
C ALA A 53 -6.45 17.99 -12.38
N LEU A 54 -5.23 18.31 -11.92
CA LEU A 54 -4.05 18.41 -12.78
C LEU A 54 -3.72 17.07 -13.46
N PHE A 55 -3.77 15.97 -12.70
CA PHE A 55 -3.55 14.64 -13.26
C PHE A 55 -4.61 14.27 -14.30
N THR A 56 -5.89 14.51 -14.02
CA THR A 56 -6.99 14.21 -14.96
C THR A 56 -6.83 14.99 -16.26
N ALA A 57 -6.60 16.31 -16.18
CA ALA A 57 -6.39 17.14 -17.37
C ALA A 57 -5.16 16.69 -18.18
N ALA A 58 -4.07 16.31 -17.53
CA ALA A 58 -2.88 15.79 -18.21
C ALA A 58 -3.14 14.40 -18.84
N LYS A 59 -3.90 13.54 -18.18
CA LYS A 59 -4.32 12.24 -18.73
C LYS A 59 -5.14 12.43 -20.01
N ASP A 60 -6.10 13.35 -20.00
CA ASP A 60 -6.95 13.62 -21.16
C ASP A 60 -6.13 14.15 -22.34
N LYS A 61 -5.24 15.13 -22.08
CA LYS A 61 -4.30 15.61 -23.09
C LYS A 61 -3.45 14.49 -23.69
N TRP A 62 -2.88 13.63 -22.85
CA TRP A 62 -2.09 12.50 -23.33
C TRP A 62 -2.91 11.56 -24.23
N ASN A 63 -4.17 11.30 -23.88
CA ASN A 63 -5.02 10.45 -24.70
C ASN A 63 -5.27 11.07 -26.07
N SER A 64 -5.41 12.40 -26.14
CA SER A 64 -5.57 13.17 -27.39
C SER A 64 -4.28 13.30 -28.22
N LEU A 65 -3.09 12.99 -27.69
CA LEU A 65 -1.84 13.06 -28.46
C LEU A 65 -1.79 11.96 -29.54
N SER A 66 -1.23 12.31 -30.70
CA SER A 66 -0.92 11.35 -31.76
C SER A 66 0.17 10.36 -31.34
N ASP A 67 0.27 9.22 -32.02
CA ASP A 67 1.35 8.25 -31.75
C ASP A 67 2.74 8.81 -32.05
N VAL A 68 2.84 9.74 -33.02
CA VAL A 68 4.07 10.46 -33.35
C VAL A 68 4.50 11.32 -32.16
N ASP A 69 3.57 12.07 -31.57
CA ASP A 69 3.85 12.90 -30.40
C ASP A 69 4.13 12.08 -29.15
N LYS A 70 3.47 10.93 -28.99
CA LYS A 70 3.74 10.00 -27.89
C LYS A 70 5.12 9.35 -28.00
N LYS A 71 5.66 9.21 -29.21
CA LYS A 71 6.97 8.58 -29.46
C LYS A 71 8.09 9.29 -28.71
N LYS A 72 8.15 10.63 -28.73
CA LYS A 72 9.19 11.39 -28.02
C LYS A 72 9.25 11.07 -26.52
N TYR A 73 8.09 10.94 -25.88
CA TYR A 73 7.99 10.59 -24.46
C TYR A 73 8.29 9.10 -24.19
N LYS A 74 8.01 8.21 -25.15
CA LYS A 74 8.41 6.80 -25.07
C LYS A 74 9.94 6.68 -25.10
N ASP A 75 10.58 7.39 -26.03
CA ASP A 75 12.03 7.40 -26.19
C ASP A 75 12.72 8.02 -24.97
N GLU A 76 12.19 9.15 -24.47
CA GLU A 76 12.65 9.78 -23.24
C GLU A 76 12.50 8.86 -22.02
N ALA A 77 11.36 8.18 -21.88
CA ALA A 77 11.16 7.21 -20.81
C ALA A 77 12.17 6.07 -20.86
N ILE A 78 12.50 5.55 -22.06
CA ILE A 78 13.56 4.55 -22.26
C ILE A 78 14.91 5.08 -21.77
N LYS A 79 15.29 6.29 -22.20
CA LYS A 79 16.55 6.93 -21.79
C LYS A 79 16.65 7.10 -20.28
N ILE A 80 15.61 7.61 -19.64
CA ILE A 80 15.55 7.77 -18.16
C ILE A 80 15.69 6.42 -17.47
N GLY A 81 15.03 5.38 -17.99
CA GLY A 81 15.14 4.02 -17.43
C GLY A 81 16.53 3.41 -17.56
N GLN A 82 17.23 3.68 -18.67
CA GLN A 82 18.61 3.24 -18.88
C GLN A 82 19.57 3.96 -17.92
N GLN A 83 19.44 5.29 -17.78
CA GLN A 83 20.24 6.08 -16.86
C GLN A 83 20.09 5.60 -15.42
N ARG A 84 18.84 5.44 -14.96
CA ARG A 84 18.56 4.89 -13.62
C ARG A 84 19.15 3.50 -13.42
N ARG A 85 19.05 2.62 -14.41
CA ARG A 85 19.67 1.29 -14.32
C ARG A 85 21.18 1.38 -14.14
N GLN A 86 21.85 2.23 -14.93
CA GLN A 86 23.29 2.45 -14.80
C GLN A 86 23.66 3.06 -13.45
N GLU A 87 22.86 3.99 -12.93
CA GLU A 87 23.04 4.54 -11.58
C GLU A 87 22.94 3.45 -10.52
N PHE A 88 21.97 2.53 -10.64
CA PHE A 88 21.85 1.39 -9.74
C PHE A 88 23.06 0.46 -9.81
N GLU A 89 23.53 0.14 -11.02
CA GLU A 89 24.68 -0.74 -11.26
C GLU A 89 26.00 -0.15 -10.73
N LYS A 90 26.09 1.20 -10.66
CA LYS A 90 27.24 1.91 -10.07
C LYS A 90 27.24 1.90 -8.54
N LEU A 91 26.13 1.56 -7.89
CA LEU A 91 26.09 1.49 -6.43
C LEU A 91 26.94 0.33 -5.91
N PRO A 92 27.50 0.42 -4.69
CA PRO A 92 28.11 -0.72 -4.02
C PRO A 92 27.15 -1.92 -3.95
N VAL A 93 27.69 -3.13 -4.10
CA VAL A 93 26.89 -4.38 -4.09
C VAL A 93 26.04 -4.49 -2.82
N SER A 94 26.61 -4.14 -1.66
CA SER A 94 25.88 -4.13 -0.38
C SER A 94 24.64 -3.23 -0.41
N GLN A 95 24.75 -2.02 -0.97
CA GLN A 95 23.62 -1.11 -1.11
C GLN A 95 22.58 -1.66 -2.08
N GLN A 96 23.01 -2.26 -3.20
CA GLN A 96 22.07 -2.88 -4.14
C GLN A 96 21.26 -4.01 -3.47
N GLU A 97 21.92 -4.85 -2.69
CA GLU A 97 21.28 -5.95 -1.94
C GLU A 97 20.27 -5.43 -0.90
N ASP A 98 20.62 -4.40 -0.13
CA ASP A 98 19.72 -3.79 0.85
C ASP A 98 18.47 -3.21 0.19
N MET A 99 18.63 -2.51 -0.92
CA MET A 99 17.49 -1.95 -1.66
C MET A 99 16.60 -3.02 -2.28
N ILE A 100 17.18 -4.13 -2.73
CA ILE A 100 16.42 -5.28 -3.23
C ILE A 100 15.65 -5.94 -2.08
N ARG A 101 16.30 -6.15 -0.94
CA ARG A 101 15.71 -6.72 0.27
C ARG A 101 14.52 -5.90 0.74
N GLU A 102 14.70 -4.59 0.93
CA GLU A 102 13.63 -3.68 1.35
C GLU A 102 12.46 -3.68 0.35
N SER A 103 12.75 -3.70 -0.95
CA SER A 103 11.73 -3.78 -2.01
C SER A 103 10.93 -5.09 -1.93
N LEU A 104 11.56 -6.21 -1.61
CA LEU A 104 10.88 -7.50 -1.42
C LEU A 104 10.03 -7.50 -0.15
N GLU A 105 10.56 -7.03 0.98
CA GLU A 105 9.83 -6.89 2.23
C GLU A 105 8.61 -5.97 2.09
N GLN A 106 8.76 -4.85 1.38
CA GLN A 106 7.67 -3.93 1.11
C GLN A 106 6.59 -4.60 0.26
N LYS A 107 6.96 -5.36 -0.77
CA LYS A 107 5.99 -6.11 -1.60
C LYS A 107 5.25 -7.15 -0.76
N GLU A 108 5.94 -7.88 0.09
CA GLU A 108 5.32 -8.87 0.97
C GLU A 108 4.34 -8.21 1.94
N ARG A 109 4.75 -7.09 2.57
CA ARG A 109 3.89 -6.30 3.46
C ARG A 109 2.64 -5.80 2.74
N LEU A 110 2.78 -5.30 1.51
CA LEU A 110 1.63 -4.85 0.71
C LEU A 110 0.71 -6.00 0.32
N ALA A 111 1.26 -7.17 -0.05
CA ALA A 111 0.47 -8.35 -0.35
C ALA A 111 -0.30 -8.85 0.88
N LYS A 112 0.34 -8.91 2.04
CA LYS A 112 -0.30 -9.22 3.33
C LYS A 112 -1.44 -8.24 3.62
N ASN A 113 -1.19 -6.95 3.49
CA ASN A 113 -2.20 -5.92 3.71
C ASN A 113 -3.35 -5.98 2.70
N ALA A 114 -3.08 -6.31 1.43
CA ALA A 114 -4.11 -6.50 0.42
C ALA A 114 -5.03 -7.67 0.77
N LYS A 115 -4.45 -8.81 1.18
CA LYS A 115 -5.21 -9.97 1.65
C LYS A 115 -6.10 -9.64 2.85
N ILE A 116 -5.58 -8.89 3.83
CA ILE A 116 -6.36 -8.45 4.99
C ILE A 116 -7.53 -7.54 4.58
N ARG A 117 -7.30 -6.61 3.64
CA ARG A 117 -8.37 -5.73 3.11
C ARG A 117 -9.44 -6.51 2.36
N GLU A 118 -9.03 -7.50 1.58
CA GLU A 118 -9.95 -8.37 0.85
C GLU A 118 -10.82 -9.19 1.80
N GLN A 119 -10.22 -9.88 2.77
CA GLN A 119 -10.95 -10.60 3.83
C GLN A 119 -11.91 -9.69 4.60
N ARG A 120 -11.51 -8.44 4.84
CA ARG A 120 -12.40 -7.45 5.46
C ARG A 120 -13.60 -7.13 4.55
N ARG A 121 -13.39 -6.87 3.26
CA ARG A 121 -14.47 -6.61 2.30
C ARG A 121 -15.41 -7.81 2.16
N GLU A 122 -14.88 -9.02 2.15
CA GLU A 122 -15.69 -10.25 2.12
C GLU A 122 -16.57 -10.38 3.36
N ARG A 123 -16.03 -10.09 4.55
CA ARG A 123 -16.82 -10.06 5.79
C ARG A 123 -17.92 -8.99 5.74
N GLU A 124 -17.58 -7.79 5.27
CA GLU A 124 -18.55 -6.70 5.11
C GLU A 124 -19.64 -7.06 4.09
N ALA A 125 -19.29 -7.71 2.97
CA ALA A 125 -20.23 -8.15 1.94
C ALA A 125 -21.18 -9.26 2.42
N LYS A 126 -20.70 -10.16 3.29
CA LYS A 126 -21.52 -11.17 3.97
C LYS A 126 -22.38 -10.60 5.11
N GLY A 127 -22.25 -9.31 5.40
CA GLY A 127 -23.01 -8.64 6.46
C GLY A 127 -22.53 -8.97 7.87
N TYR A 128 -21.31 -9.47 8.06
CA TYR A 128 -20.79 -9.72 9.41
C TYR A 128 -20.82 -8.45 10.26
N PRO A 129 -21.25 -8.54 11.54
CA PRO A 129 -21.25 -7.39 12.44
C PRO A 129 -19.83 -6.86 12.63
N LYS A 130 -19.72 -5.57 12.98
CA LYS A 130 -18.43 -4.98 13.37
C LYS A 130 -17.94 -5.60 14.68
N LEU A 131 -16.63 -5.74 14.83
CA LEU A 131 -16.06 -6.23 16.08
C LEU A 131 -16.51 -5.35 17.26
N PRO A 132 -16.88 -5.95 18.40
CA PRO A 132 -17.31 -5.23 19.57
C PRO A 132 -16.11 -4.49 20.19
N PRO A 133 -16.30 -3.26 20.70
CA PRO A 133 -15.25 -2.54 21.43
C PRO A 133 -14.92 -3.29 22.73
N ASN A 134 -13.65 -3.26 23.14
CA ASN A 134 -13.25 -3.73 24.46
C ASN A 134 -13.55 -2.68 25.55
N ALA A 135 -13.41 -3.06 26.82
CA ALA A 135 -13.71 -2.19 27.96
C ALA A 135 -12.98 -0.84 27.91
N PHE A 136 -11.70 -0.85 27.52
CA PHE A 136 -10.93 0.39 27.35
C PHE A 136 -11.45 1.24 26.20
N ALA A 137 -11.82 0.65 25.07
CA ALA A 137 -12.40 1.38 23.94
C ALA A 137 -13.76 1.99 24.29
N LEU A 138 -14.56 1.34 25.14
CA LEU A 138 -15.79 1.93 25.68
C LEU A 138 -15.50 3.12 26.60
N TYR A 139 -14.52 2.99 27.49
CA TYR A 139 -14.05 4.09 28.33
C TYR A 139 -13.58 5.28 27.48
N VAL A 140 -12.71 5.04 26.50
CA VAL A 140 -12.22 6.06 25.57
C VAL A 140 -13.37 6.70 24.80
N LYS A 141 -14.31 5.90 24.28
CA LYS A 141 -15.50 6.42 23.58
C LYS A 141 -16.29 7.35 24.48
N LYS A 142 -16.52 6.97 25.75
CA LYS A 142 -17.22 7.81 26.73
C LYS A 142 -16.46 9.11 27.02
N GLN A 143 -15.14 9.06 27.15
CA GLN A 143 -14.30 10.22 27.46
C GLN A 143 -14.06 11.17 26.28
N LEU A 144 -14.20 10.68 25.05
CA LEU A 144 -14.05 11.47 23.81
C LEU A 144 -15.40 11.84 23.17
N THR A 145 -16.52 11.52 23.82
CA THR A 145 -17.84 11.87 23.27
C THR A 145 -17.95 13.39 23.13
N GLY A 146 -18.16 13.87 21.89
CA GLY A 146 -18.26 15.29 21.57
C GLY A 146 -16.93 16.04 21.43
N GLN A 147 -15.79 15.33 21.44
CA GLN A 147 -14.46 15.94 21.32
C GLN A 147 -13.65 15.37 20.17
N ALA A 148 -12.76 16.18 19.60
CA ALA A 148 -11.85 15.74 18.55
C ALA A 148 -10.82 14.74 19.09
N PHE A 149 -10.49 13.74 18.26
CA PHE A 149 -9.45 12.77 18.58
C PHE A 149 -8.08 13.45 18.64
N ASN A 150 -7.34 13.26 19.74
CA ASN A 150 -5.98 13.74 19.94
C ASN A 150 -5.10 12.60 20.48
N THR A 151 -3.94 12.38 19.85
CA THR A 151 -2.97 11.33 20.23
C THR A 151 -2.44 11.52 21.64
N ASP A 152 -2.21 12.75 22.09
CA ASP A 152 -1.68 13.03 23.42
C ASP A 152 -2.71 12.66 24.50
N ARG A 153 -3.98 13.00 24.21
CA ARG A 153 -5.13 12.66 25.05
C ARG A 153 -5.35 11.15 25.16
N MET A 154 -5.07 10.38 24.09
CA MET A 154 -5.10 8.91 24.18
C MET A 154 -4.05 8.37 25.16
N GLY A 155 -2.87 9.01 25.22
CA GLY A 155 -1.83 8.67 26.19
C GLY A 155 -2.30 8.92 27.63
N GLU A 156 -2.96 10.05 27.88
CA GLU A 156 -3.54 10.39 29.18
C GLU A 156 -4.65 9.44 29.58
N LEU A 157 -5.60 9.14 28.68
CA LEU A 157 -6.68 8.19 28.92
C LEU A 157 -6.16 6.78 29.19
N ALA A 158 -5.08 6.36 28.52
CA ALA A 158 -4.44 5.08 28.79
C ALA A 158 -3.80 5.03 30.20
N LYS A 159 -3.20 6.13 30.65
CA LYS A 159 -2.67 6.24 32.03
C LYS A 159 -3.79 6.23 33.05
N ALA A 160 -4.82 7.06 32.85
CA ALA A 160 -6.01 7.13 33.69
C ALA A 160 -6.69 5.76 33.80
N TRP A 161 -6.89 5.07 32.67
CA TRP A 161 -7.42 3.71 32.67
C TRP A 161 -6.56 2.75 33.50
N LYS A 162 -5.23 2.81 33.44
CA LYS A 162 -4.39 1.94 34.27
C LYS A 162 -4.58 2.20 35.76
N THR A 163 -4.71 3.46 36.18
CA THR A 163 -4.85 3.87 37.58
C THR A 163 -6.29 3.81 38.12
N MET A 164 -7.30 3.66 37.26
CA MET A 164 -8.69 3.54 37.69
C MET A 164 -8.95 2.34 38.59
N ALA A 165 -9.88 2.51 39.52
CA ALA A 165 -10.31 1.48 40.46
C ALA A 165 -10.99 0.31 39.72
N LYS A 166 -10.94 -0.89 40.31
CA LYS A 166 -11.47 -2.10 39.67
C LYS A 166 -12.98 -2.02 39.50
N GLU A 167 -13.66 -1.36 40.43
CA GLU A 167 -15.10 -1.15 40.46
C GLU A 167 -15.55 -0.29 39.28
N GLU A 168 -14.80 0.78 38.98
CA GLU A 168 -15.08 1.67 37.85
C GLU A 168 -14.82 0.98 36.51
N LYS A 169 -13.76 0.15 36.42
CA LYS A 169 -13.46 -0.67 35.24
C LYS A 169 -14.54 -1.72 35.01
N SER A 170 -15.06 -2.31 36.08
CA SER A 170 -16.06 -3.39 36.01
C SER A 170 -17.32 -2.98 35.23
N VAL A 171 -17.72 -1.70 35.29
CA VAL A 171 -18.84 -1.19 34.48
C VAL A 171 -18.58 -1.36 32.99
N PHE A 172 -17.39 -0.97 32.51
CA PHE A 172 -17.01 -1.10 31.11
C PHE A 172 -16.70 -2.53 30.71
N GLU A 173 -16.20 -3.36 31.63
CA GLU A 173 -15.97 -4.79 31.40
C GLU A 173 -17.28 -5.53 31.17
N LYS A 174 -18.29 -5.30 32.03
CA LYS A 174 -19.63 -5.89 31.87
C LYS A 174 -20.30 -5.46 30.57
N GLU A 175 -20.18 -4.18 30.21
CA GLU A 175 -20.71 -3.66 28.93
C GLU A 175 -19.97 -4.29 27.73
N ALA A 176 -18.65 -4.41 27.79
CA ALA A 176 -17.86 -5.06 26.73
C ALA A 176 -18.21 -6.55 26.59
N GLU A 177 -18.42 -7.26 27.70
CA GLU A 177 -18.87 -8.66 27.69
C GLU A 177 -20.27 -8.80 27.08
N HIS A 178 -21.20 -7.89 27.40
CA HIS A 178 -22.53 -7.87 26.81
C HIS A 178 -22.46 -7.69 25.29
N LEU A 179 -21.73 -6.67 24.81
CA LEU A 179 -21.54 -6.42 23.38
C LEU A 179 -20.83 -7.58 22.67
N LYS A 180 -19.93 -8.28 23.37
CA LYS A 180 -19.28 -9.48 22.84
C LYS A 180 -20.27 -10.61 22.61
N LYS A 181 -21.18 -10.86 23.56
CA LYS A 181 -22.25 -11.87 23.43
C LYS A 181 -23.21 -11.53 22.29
N GLU A 182 -23.60 -10.26 22.16
CA GLU A 182 -24.44 -9.80 21.04
C GLU A 182 -23.75 -10.00 19.69
N TYR A 183 -22.46 -9.67 19.60
CA TYR A 183 -21.66 -9.91 18.40
C TYR A 183 -21.59 -11.40 18.04
N GLU A 184 -21.33 -12.27 19.03
CA GLU A 184 -21.26 -13.73 18.83
C GLU A 184 -22.61 -14.29 18.35
N ALA A 185 -23.72 -13.84 18.93
CA ALA A 185 -25.06 -14.23 18.51
C ALA A 185 -25.38 -13.75 17.09
N ALA A 186 -25.05 -12.49 16.75
CA ALA A 186 -25.24 -11.94 15.41
C ALA A 186 -24.37 -12.64 14.37
N LYS A 187 -23.12 -12.97 14.71
CA LYS A 187 -22.21 -13.75 13.87
C LYS A 187 -22.75 -15.16 13.63
N ALA A 188 -23.20 -15.86 14.67
CA ALA A 188 -23.73 -17.21 14.56
C ALA A 188 -24.97 -17.30 13.65
N LYS A 189 -25.81 -16.26 13.62
CA LYS A 189 -26.95 -16.18 12.69
C LYS A 189 -26.53 -16.14 11.22
N ILE A 190 -25.39 -15.53 10.92
CA ILE A 190 -24.85 -15.43 9.55
C ILE A 190 -24.14 -16.72 9.17
N ASP A 191 -23.44 -17.36 10.09
CA ASP A 191 -22.72 -18.62 9.82
C ASP A 191 -23.67 -19.82 9.61
N ASN A 192 -24.90 -19.77 10.16
CA ASN A 192 -25.90 -20.84 10.07
C ASN A 192 -26.92 -20.69 8.91
N ASN A 193 -26.80 -19.66 8.08
CA ASN A 193 -27.73 -19.32 6.99
C ASN A 193 -27.03 -19.32 5.64
#